data_AF-Q6MRT0-F1
#
_entry.id   AF-Q6MRT0-F1
#
_cell.length_a   1.000
_cell.length_b   1.000
_cell.length_c   1.000
_cell.angle_alpha   90.00
_cell.angle_beta   90.00
_cell.angle_gamma   90.00
#
_symmetry.space_group_name_H-M   'P 1'
#
loop_
_entity.id
_entity.type
_entity.pdbx_description
1 polymer ?
#
loop_
_entity_poly.entity_id
_entity_poly.type
_entity_poly.pdbx_seq_one_letter_code
_entity_poly.pdbx_strand_id
1 'polypeptide(L)'
;MKKLLTILGSVGLVATTSAAVIACGDKTSQKTPDTKPTEETRKEDKEEPKKDDEKTTEDKKKEEAFSKVEKQIIGNFSPNNNNAVPQSNIKKKLAELLKVQESELTDLNVDYENNTGTVKIKDSSKAIEFKFSVKEKKINN
;
A
#
# COMPACT_ATOMS: atom_id res chain seq x y z
N MET A 1 26.52 14.36 32.14
CA MET A 1 25.49 15.30 32.64
C MET A 1 24.14 14.71 32.26
N LYS A 2 23.32 14.20 33.21
CA LYS A 2 22.13 14.91 33.77
C LYS A 2 21.33 15.57 32.62
N LYS A 3 20.09 15.21 32.28
CA LYS A 3 18.98 14.65 33.07
C LYS A 3 17.97 13.92 32.19
N LEU A 4 17.26 12.97 32.81
CA LEU A 4 15.99 12.39 32.40
C LEU A 4 14.94 13.47 32.16
N LEU A 5 14.21 13.35 31.06
CA LEU A 5 12.91 14.01 30.87
C LEU A 5 11.85 12.92 30.79
N THR A 6 11.48 12.44 31.98
CA THR A 6 10.17 11.86 32.25
C THR A 6 9.12 12.93 32.01
N ILE A 7 8.29 12.81 30.97
CA ILE A 7 6.89 13.20 31.08
C ILE A 7 6.05 12.03 30.60
N LEU A 8 5.71 11.24 31.60
CA LEU A 8 4.61 10.29 31.65
C LEU A 8 3.31 11.08 31.46
N GLY A 9 2.91 11.28 30.20
CA GLY A 9 1.72 12.04 29.82
C GLY A 9 0.52 11.11 29.60
N SER A 10 -0.20 10.83 30.68
CA SER A 10 -1.66 10.58 30.74
C SER A 10 -2.29 9.70 29.65
N VAL A 11 -2.61 8.47 30.05
CA VAL A 11 -3.66 7.64 29.48
C VAL A 11 -5.00 8.39 29.61
N GLY A 12 -5.44 9.04 28.53
CA GLY A 12 -6.79 9.56 28.39
C GLY A 12 -7.72 8.45 27.92
N LEU A 13 -8.28 7.69 28.86
CA LEU A 13 -9.28 6.66 28.61
C LEU A 13 -10.63 7.35 28.41
N VAL A 14 -11.12 7.43 27.18
CA VAL A 14 -12.51 7.81 26.91
C VAL A 14 -13.18 6.68 26.11
N ALA A 15 -13.61 5.66 26.83
CA ALA A 15 -14.58 4.70 26.33
C ALA A 15 -15.95 5.38 26.34
N THR A 16 -16.29 6.09 25.25
CA THR A 16 -17.69 6.44 24.99
C THR A 16 -18.34 5.25 24.32
N THR A 17 -18.86 4.36 25.15
CA THR A 17 -19.90 3.40 24.75
C THR A 17 -21.14 4.19 24.36
N SER A 18 -21.23 4.65 23.12
CA SER A 18 -22.52 5.08 22.56
C SER A 18 -23.20 3.84 21.99
N ALA A 19 -24.06 3.25 22.82
CA ALA A 19 -24.99 2.22 22.41
C ALA A 19 -25.81 2.69 21.20
N ALA A 20 -26.10 1.75 20.31
CA ALA A 20 -26.78 1.93 19.04
C ALA A 20 -28.14 2.62 19.17
N VAL A 21 -28.44 3.51 18.23
CA VAL A 21 -29.84 3.82 17.87
C VAL A 21 -30.08 3.25 16.48
N ILE A 22 -30.79 2.12 16.48
CA ILE A 22 -31.39 1.52 15.30
C ILE A 22 -32.51 2.46 14.87
N ALA A 23 -32.37 3.06 13.69
CA ALA A 23 -33.45 3.68 12.96
C ALA A 23 -33.73 2.88 11.67
N CYS A 24 -34.06 1.59 11.83
CA CYS A 24 -34.96 0.97 10.86
C CYS A 24 -36.36 1.40 11.28
N GLY A 25 -37.02 2.11 10.38
CA GLY A 25 -38.42 2.51 10.56
C GLY A 25 -39.31 1.32 10.87
N ASP A 26 -40.37 1.63 11.64
CA ASP A 26 -41.63 0.91 11.66
C ASP A 26 -41.61 -0.57 12.07
N LYS A 27 -41.82 -0.84 13.38
CA LYS A 27 -43.11 -1.37 13.93
C LYS A 27 -42.93 -2.20 15.21
N THR A 28 -43.69 -1.78 16.23
CA THR A 28 -44.43 -2.57 17.25
C THR A 28 -43.69 -3.28 18.41
N SER A 29 -43.80 -2.62 19.59
CA SER A 29 -44.26 -3.06 20.93
C SER A 29 -43.99 -4.44 21.55
N GLN A 30 -43.34 -4.36 22.73
CA GLN A 30 -43.67 -4.95 24.04
C GLN A 30 -43.26 -6.39 24.47
N LYS A 31 -42.55 -6.37 25.62
CA LYS A 31 -42.55 -7.25 26.81
C LYS A 31 -41.62 -8.48 26.88
N THR A 32 -40.89 -8.50 28.00
CA THR A 32 -40.00 -9.52 28.60
C THR A 32 -40.80 -10.63 29.33
N PRO A 33 -40.17 -11.53 30.12
CA PRO A 33 -39.08 -12.50 29.84
C PRO A 33 -39.38 -13.92 30.39
N ASP A 34 -38.92 -15.04 29.81
CA ASP A 34 -38.82 -16.30 30.59
C ASP A 34 -37.97 -17.42 29.93
N THR A 35 -37.00 -17.90 30.72
CA THR A 35 -36.59 -19.31 30.98
C THR A 35 -36.21 -20.30 29.83
N LYS A 36 -34.90 -20.65 29.80
CA LYS A 36 -34.13 -21.89 29.40
C LYS A 36 -34.90 -23.21 29.07
N PRO A 37 -34.24 -24.28 28.52
CA PRO A 37 -33.14 -24.45 27.53
C PRO A 37 -33.45 -25.59 26.49
N THR A 38 -32.42 -26.09 25.76
CA THR A 38 -32.33 -27.36 24.96
C THR A 38 -32.38 -27.12 23.44
N GLU A 39 -31.27 -27.02 22.70
CA GLU A 39 -30.24 -28.01 22.27
C GLU A 39 -30.56 -28.60 20.88
N GLU A 40 -29.74 -28.23 19.87
CA GLU A 40 -29.15 -29.03 18.77
C GLU A 40 -28.32 -28.03 17.92
N THR A 41 -27.01 -27.84 18.15
CA THR A 41 -25.84 -28.64 17.72
C THR A 41 -25.30 -28.33 16.32
N ARG A 42 -24.21 -27.54 16.28
CA ARG A 42 -22.96 -27.57 15.45
C ARG A 42 -22.44 -26.13 15.21
N LYS A 43 -21.57 -25.59 16.07
CA LYS A 43 -20.09 -25.64 16.01
C LYS A 43 -19.54 -25.35 14.60
N GLU A 44 -18.99 -24.15 14.40
CA GLU A 44 -17.53 -23.93 14.42
C GLU A 44 -17.21 -22.42 14.44
N ASP A 45 -16.66 -21.99 15.58
CA ASP A 45 -15.82 -20.82 15.72
C ASP A 45 -14.69 -20.85 14.69
N LYS A 46 -14.41 -19.69 14.09
CA LYS A 46 -13.03 -19.26 13.87
C LYS A 46 -12.94 -17.76 14.09
N GLU A 47 -12.67 -17.44 15.35
CA GLU A 47 -11.95 -16.25 15.74
C GLU A 47 -10.67 -16.07 14.91
N GLU A 48 -10.32 -14.80 14.77
CA GLU A 48 -9.21 -14.22 14.05
C GLU A 48 -7.85 -14.88 14.36
N PRO A 49 -6.82 -14.50 13.58
CA PRO A 49 -5.88 -13.64 14.28
C PRO A 49 -5.61 -12.34 13.51
N LYS A 50 -5.84 -11.25 14.24
CA LYS A 50 -5.06 -10.01 14.25
C LYS A 50 -3.67 -10.22 13.65
N LYS A 51 -3.40 -9.59 12.52
CA LYS A 51 -2.05 -9.27 12.04
C LYS A 51 -1.71 -7.84 12.42
N ASP A 52 -1.62 -7.59 13.72
CA ASP A 52 -0.88 -6.45 14.27
C ASP A 52 0.49 -7.00 14.69
N ASP A 53 1.46 -7.03 13.77
CA ASP A 53 2.92 -7.02 14.05
C ASP A 53 3.82 -7.19 12.79
N GLU A 54 3.49 -6.55 11.66
CA GLU A 54 4.40 -6.52 10.48
C GLU A 54 4.66 -5.10 9.94
N LYS A 55 4.30 -4.04 10.67
CA LYS A 55 4.41 -2.67 10.13
C LYS A 55 5.86 -2.12 10.16
N THR A 56 6.69 -2.57 11.11
CA THR A 56 8.01 -1.96 11.35
C THR A 56 9.10 -2.41 10.36
N THR A 57 8.90 -3.54 9.67
CA THR A 57 9.89 -4.11 8.74
C THR A 57 9.64 -3.71 7.28
N GLU A 58 8.38 -3.48 6.88
CA GLU A 58 8.03 -3.06 5.52
C GLU A 58 8.45 -1.63 5.20
N ASP A 59 8.27 -0.69 6.15
CA ASP A 59 8.57 0.73 5.90
C ASP A 59 10.07 0.95 5.61
N LYS A 60 10.97 0.30 6.37
CA LYS A 60 12.41 0.33 6.10
C LYS A 60 12.77 -0.30 4.75
N LYS A 61 12.11 -1.39 4.39
CA LYS A 61 12.38 -2.12 3.14
C LYS A 61 11.88 -1.36 1.92
N LYS A 62 10.77 -0.62 2.07
CA LYS A 62 10.26 0.32 1.08
C LYS A 62 11.24 1.49 0.93
N GLU A 63 11.64 2.14 2.00
CA GLU A 63 12.57 3.29 1.98
C GLU A 63 13.91 2.95 1.28
N GLU A 64 14.46 1.76 1.54
CA GLU A 64 15.66 1.28 0.88
C GLU A 64 15.45 1.00 -0.63
N ALA A 65 14.25 0.56 -1.01
CA ALA A 65 13.89 0.35 -2.42
C ALA A 65 13.64 1.68 -3.16
N PHE A 66 13.05 2.67 -2.50
CA PHE A 66 12.90 4.03 -3.05
C PHE A 66 14.25 4.65 -3.39
N SER A 67 15.23 4.53 -2.49
CA SER A 67 16.58 5.07 -2.71
C SER A 67 17.30 4.45 -3.93
N LYS A 68 16.99 3.19 -4.27
CA LYS A 68 17.56 2.50 -5.43
C LYS A 68 17.00 2.99 -6.77
N VAL A 69 15.84 3.64 -6.75
CA VAL A 69 15.14 4.11 -7.96
C VAL A 69 15.28 5.62 -8.12
N GLU A 70 15.20 6.37 -7.02
CA GLU A 70 15.21 7.84 -7.02
C GLU A 70 16.43 8.40 -7.77
N LYS A 71 16.17 9.03 -8.91
CA LYS A 71 17.14 9.65 -9.83
C LYS A 71 18.19 8.70 -10.41
N GLN A 72 18.00 7.40 -10.25
CA GLN A 72 18.88 6.35 -10.76
C GLN A 72 18.46 5.86 -12.15
N ILE A 73 19.39 5.23 -12.86
CA ILE A 73 19.11 4.55 -14.13
C ILE A 73 18.49 3.18 -13.83
N ILE A 74 17.19 3.04 -14.10
CA ILE A 74 16.43 1.81 -13.74
C ILE A 74 16.63 0.66 -14.72
N GLY A 75 17.17 0.94 -15.91
CA GLY A 75 17.38 -0.07 -16.94
C GLY A 75 17.76 0.48 -18.30
N ASN A 76 18.23 -0.44 -19.14
CA ASN A 76 18.54 -0.20 -20.55
C ASN A 76 17.51 -0.96 -21.42
N PHE A 77 16.53 -0.23 -21.93
CA PHE A 77 15.36 -0.77 -22.62
C PHE A 77 15.60 -0.91 -24.11
N SER A 78 15.08 -1.99 -24.70
CA SER A 78 15.13 -2.16 -26.16
C SER A 78 13.89 -1.50 -26.78
N PRO A 79 14.04 -0.68 -27.83
CA PRO A 79 12.90 -0.13 -28.53
C PRO A 79 12.14 -1.23 -29.27
N ASN A 80 10.85 -1.04 -29.45
CA ASN A 80 9.98 -1.93 -30.23
C ASN A 80 10.20 -1.73 -31.74
N ASN A 81 9.36 -2.38 -32.56
CA ASN A 81 9.43 -2.28 -34.01
C ASN A 81 9.28 -0.83 -34.53
N ASN A 82 8.57 0.02 -33.78
CA ASN A 82 8.33 1.43 -34.09
C ASN A 82 9.40 2.37 -33.50
N ASN A 83 10.54 1.83 -33.08
CA ASN A 83 11.64 2.58 -32.46
C ASN A 83 11.27 3.29 -31.14
N ALA A 84 10.25 2.81 -30.43
CA ALA A 84 9.78 3.40 -29.18
C ALA A 84 9.92 2.43 -28.01
N VAL A 85 10.23 2.94 -26.81
CA VAL A 85 10.24 2.13 -25.58
C VAL A 85 8.84 2.10 -24.97
N PRO A 86 8.17 0.93 -24.87
CA PRO A 86 6.85 0.84 -24.27
C PRO A 86 6.87 1.21 -22.79
N GLN A 87 5.94 2.08 -22.35
CA GLN A 87 5.81 2.44 -20.93
C GLN A 87 5.50 1.24 -20.05
N SER A 88 4.82 0.21 -20.58
CA SER A 88 4.57 -1.04 -19.86
C SER A 88 5.86 -1.72 -19.40
N ASN A 89 6.92 -1.67 -20.22
CA ASN A 89 8.21 -2.28 -19.87
C ASN A 89 8.91 -1.49 -18.76
N ILE A 90 8.82 -0.16 -18.83
CA ILE A 90 9.33 0.75 -17.79
C ILE A 90 8.58 0.49 -16.46
N LYS A 91 7.24 0.43 -16.52
CA LYS A 91 6.37 0.19 -15.36
C LYS A 91 6.67 -1.13 -14.68
N LYS A 92 6.78 -2.21 -15.47
CA LYS A 92 7.16 -3.54 -14.97
C LYS A 92 8.52 -3.50 -14.28
N LYS A 93 9.51 -2.80 -14.85
CA LYS A 93 10.83 -2.71 -14.25
C LYS A 93 10.83 -1.95 -12.92
N LEU A 94 10.07 -0.87 -12.83
CA LEU A 94 9.86 -0.13 -11.59
C LEU A 94 9.22 -1.00 -10.51
N ALA A 95 8.20 -1.79 -10.87
CA ALA A 95 7.53 -2.70 -9.93
C ALA A 95 8.50 -3.75 -9.37
N GLU A 96 9.34 -4.34 -10.22
CA GLU A 96 10.40 -5.27 -9.82
C GLU A 96 11.40 -4.64 -8.83
N LEU A 97 11.86 -3.41 -9.11
CA LEU A 97 12.86 -2.72 -8.28
C LEU A 97 12.28 -2.29 -6.93
N LEU A 98 11.04 -1.79 -6.94
CA LEU A 98 10.33 -1.33 -5.75
C LEU A 98 9.70 -2.47 -4.94
N LYS A 99 9.68 -3.69 -5.51
CA LYS A 99 9.05 -4.88 -4.92
C LYS A 99 7.56 -4.66 -4.60
N VAL A 100 6.86 -3.98 -5.50
CA VAL A 100 5.41 -3.70 -5.43
C VAL A 100 4.72 -4.27 -6.66
N GLN A 101 3.39 -4.37 -6.64
CA GLN A 101 2.63 -4.76 -7.82
C GLN A 101 2.56 -3.63 -8.85
N GLU A 102 2.47 -3.94 -10.15
CA GLU A 102 2.32 -2.92 -11.19
C GLU A 102 1.04 -2.09 -11.02
N SER A 103 -0.01 -2.65 -10.44
CA SER A 103 -1.27 -1.96 -10.12
C SER A 103 -1.12 -0.91 -9.02
N GLU A 104 -0.09 -1.03 -8.18
CA GLU A 104 0.23 -0.03 -7.16
C GLU A 104 0.99 1.15 -7.75
N LEU A 105 1.54 1.03 -8.96
CA LEU A 105 2.18 2.15 -9.64
C LEU A 105 1.15 2.98 -10.39
N THR A 106 1.06 4.25 -10.00
CA THR A 106 0.13 5.26 -10.50
C THR A 106 0.88 6.48 -11.00
N ASP A 107 0.21 7.35 -11.78
CA ASP A 107 0.79 8.59 -12.31
C ASP A 107 2.15 8.42 -13.00
N LEU A 108 2.32 7.35 -13.80
CA LEU A 108 3.55 7.16 -14.58
C LEU A 108 3.62 8.22 -15.69
N ASN A 109 4.64 9.08 -15.62
CA ASN A 109 4.97 10.04 -16.64
C ASN A 109 6.39 9.78 -17.16
N VAL A 110 6.57 9.78 -18.49
CA VAL A 110 7.85 9.44 -19.13
C VAL A 110 8.21 10.53 -20.12
N ASP A 111 9.37 11.12 -19.92
CA ASP A 111 10.02 12.05 -20.85
C ASP A 111 11.06 11.26 -21.67
N TYR A 112 10.72 11.00 -22.93
CA TYR A 112 11.57 10.27 -23.85
C TYR A 112 12.69 11.11 -24.47
N GLU A 113 12.61 12.43 -24.42
CA GLU A 113 13.67 13.31 -24.92
C GLU A 113 14.85 13.30 -23.95
N ASN A 114 14.55 13.39 -22.65
CA ASN A 114 15.56 13.40 -21.59
C ASN A 114 15.83 12.01 -21.00
N ASN A 115 15.09 10.99 -21.42
CA ASN A 115 15.10 9.64 -20.86
C ASN A 115 14.90 9.62 -19.33
N THR A 116 13.95 10.42 -18.86
CA THR A 116 13.58 10.53 -17.45
C THR A 116 12.10 10.23 -17.25
N GLY A 117 11.67 10.11 -16.00
CA GLY A 117 10.26 9.95 -15.71
C GLY A 117 9.97 10.06 -14.22
N THR A 118 8.68 10.08 -13.92
CA THR A 118 8.16 10.05 -12.56
C THR A 118 7.09 8.97 -12.41
N VAL A 119 7.01 8.40 -11.21
CA VAL A 119 5.94 7.45 -10.85
C VAL A 119 5.55 7.63 -9.40
N LYS A 120 4.29 7.39 -9.06
CA LYS A 120 3.83 7.33 -7.67
C LYS A 120 3.44 5.91 -7.31
N ILE A 121 3.69 5.54 -6.05
CA ILE A 121 3.07 4.35 -5.47
C ILE A 121 1.70 4.77 -4.92
N LYS A 122 0.71 3.91 -5.06
CA LYS A 122 -0.61 4.06 -4.46
C LYS A 122 -0.43 4.35 -2.96
N ASP A 123 -1.20 5.31 -2.47
CA ASP A 123 -1.15 5.76 -1.07
C ASP A 123 0.17 6.47 -0.65
N SER A 124 1.10 6.72 -1.58
CA SER A 124 2.27 7.59 -1.38
C SER A 124 2.01 9.00 -1.92
N SER A 125 2.28 10.02 -1.12
CA SER A 125 2.27 11.42 -1.56
C SER A 125 3.52 11.79 -2.38
N LYS A 126 4.59 11.01 -2.27
CA LYS A 126 5.87 11.28 -2.92
C LYS A 126 5.93 10.59 -4.30
N ALA A 127 6.25 11.37 -5.32
CA ALA A 127 6.66 10.86 -6.62
C ALA A 127 8.13 10.47 -6.60
N ILE A 128 8.44 9.37 -7.28
CA ILE A 128 9.79 8.85 -7.47
C ILE A 128 10.26 9.32 -8.84
N GLU A 129 11.37 10.03 -8.88
CA GLU A 129 12.03 10.37 -10.15
C GLU A 129 12.92 9.21 -10.59
N PHE A 130 12.98 8.91 -11.88
CA PHE A 130 13.87 7.89 -12.42
C PHE A 130 14.46 8.30 -13.77
N LYS A 131 15.55 7.63 -14.16
CA LYS A 131 16.18 7.75 -15.47
C LYS A 131 16.22 6.38 -16.15
N PHE A 132 16.31 6.35 -17.47
CA PHE A 132 16.51 5.12 -18.20
C PHE A 132 17.45 5.33 -19.40
N SER A 133 17.84 4.23 -20.04
CA SER A 133 18.60 4.26 -21.28
C SER A 133 17.88 3.43 -22.35
N VAL A 134 18.11 3.77 -23.61
CA VAL A 134 17.54 3.06 -24.75
C VAL A 134 18.68 2.40 -25.53
N LYS A 135 18.55 1.10 -25.82
CA LYS A 135 19.50 0.40 -26.68
C LYS A 135 19.36 0.88 -28.10
N GLU A 136 20.48 1.09 -28.76
CA GLU A 136 20.50 1.28 -30.21
C GLU A 136 19.96 0.04 -30.90
N LYS A 137 19.01 0.24 -31.83
CA LYS A 137 18.51 -0.83 -32.67
C LYS A 137 19.61 -1.23 -33.64
N LYS A 138 20.17 -2.43 -33.48
CA LYS A 138 21.08 -2.99 -34.49
C LYS A 138 20.30 -3.24 -35.77
N ILE A 139 20.51 -2.38 -36.77
CA ILE A 139 20.02 -2.61 -38.12
C ILE A 139 21.05 -3.53 -38.76
N ASN A 140 20.74 -4.82 -38.83
CA ASN A 140 21.54 -5.75 -39.62
C ASN A 140 21.24 -5.45 -41.08
N ASN A 141 22.24 -4.91 -41.78
CA ASN A 141 22.19 -4.54 -43.19
C ASN A 141 22.67 -5.70 -44.07
#